data_AF-A0A7C5HK54-F1
#
_entry.id   AF-A0A7C5HK54-F1
#
_cell.length_a   1.000
_cell.length_b   1.000
_cell.length_c   1.000
_cell.angle_alpha   90.00
_cell.angle_beta   90.00
_cell.angle_gamma   90.00
#
_symmetry.space_group_name_H-M   'P 1'
#
loop_
_entity.id
_entity.type
_entity.pdbx_description
1 polymer ?
#
loop_
_entity_poly.entity_id
_entity_poly.type
_entity_poly.pdbx_seq_one_letter_code
_entity_poly.pdbx_strand_id
1 'polypeptide(L)'
;MVCIALICLFPPCVYSQSAKKVAVLPFRINAHEDLSYLSTEIPKLIKENLKREGAVIVEPDPVDIAAWPNTLTEALDAKRIGLKTGLDFII
;
A
#
# COMPACT_ATOMS: atom_id res chain seq x y z
N MET A 1 -38.03 -29.03 7.05
CA MET A 1 -37.62 -28.76 5.65
C MET A 1 -37.96 -27.34 5.17
N VAL A 2 -39.09 -26.74 5.59
CA VAL A 2 -39.50 -25.38 5.15
C VAL A 2 -38.53 -24.26 5.61
N CYS A 3 -37.92 -24.37 6.79
CA CYS A 3 -37.04 -23.32 7.33
C CYS A 3 -35.70 -23.13 6.55
N ILE A 4 -35.22 -24.17 5.86
CA ILE A 4 -33.95 -24.10 5.09
C ILE A 4 -34.15 -23.34 3.77
N ALA A 5 -35.32 -23.49 3.14
CA ALA A 5 -35.64 -22.80 1.89
C ALA A 5 -35.74 -21.27 2.05
N LEU A 6 -36.13 -20.79 3.24
CA LEU A 6 -36.28 -19.36 3.52
C LEU A 6 -34.93 -18.63 3.68
N ILE A 7 -33.88 -19.32 4.13
CA ILE A 7 -32.54 -18.75 4.35
C ILE A 7 -31.79 -18.55 3.01
N CYS A 8 -32.07 -19.36 1.98
CA CYS A 8 -31.48 -19.19 0.65
C CYS A 8 -32.09 -18.04 -0.15
N LEU A 9 -33.26 -17.52 0.25
CA LEU A 9 -33.98 -16.46 -0.48
C LEU A 9 -33.46 -15.05 -0.16
N PHE A 10 -32.69 -14.90 0.93
CA PHE A 10 -32.03 -13.66 1.32
C PHE A 10 -30.51 -13.88 1.31
N PRO A 11 -29.84 -13.78 0.14
CA PRO A 11 -28.39 -13.85 0.12
C PRO A 11 -27.85 -12.74 1.04
N PRO A 12 -26.99 -13.05 2.01
CA PRO A 12 -26.34 -12.02 2.80
C PRO A 12 -25.61 -11.09 1.82
N CYS A 13 -25.79 -9.77 1.96
CA CYS A 13 -24.98 -8.81 1.22
C CYS A 13 -23.51 -9.04 1.59
N VAL A 14 -22.80 -9.79 0.74
CA VAL A 14 -21.36 -9.93 0.83
C VAL A 14 -20.78 -8.63 0.31
N TYR A 15 -20.50 -7.70 1.22
CA TYR A 15 -19.79 -6.48 0.90
C TYR A 15 -18.35 -6.84 0.54
N SER A 16 -18.04 -6.81 -0.76
CA SER A 16 -16.66 -6.80 -1.22
C SER A 16 -16.03 -5.49 -0.76
N GLN A 17 -15.09 -5.55 0.17
CA GLN A 17 -14.35 -4.37 0.60
C GLN A 17 -13.51 -3.89 -0.60
N SER A 18 -13.69 -2.65 -1.02
CA SER A 18 -12.99 -2.10 -2.18
C SER A 18 -11.48 -2.24 -2.00
N ALA A 19 -10.80 -2.72 -3.04
CA ALA A 19 -9.35 -2.89 -3.03
C ALA A 19 -8.65 -1.59 -2.60
N LYS A 20 -7.76 -1.70 -1.61
CA LYS A 20 -7.07 -0.55 -1.02
C LYS A 20 -5.96 -0.05 -1.93
N LYS A 21 -5.92 1.26 -2.19
CA LYS A 21 -4.86 1.91 -2.96
C LYS A 21 -3.67 2.18 -2.03
N VAL A 22 -2.53 1.60 -2.36
CA VAL A 22 -1.33 1.67 -1.53
C VAL A 22 -0.14 2.11 -2.37
N ALA A 23 0.69 3.00 -1.83
CA ALA A 23 2.02 3.24 -2.37
C ALA A 23 3.07 2.80 -1.35
N VAL A 24 4.20 2.34 -1.88
CA VAL A 24 5.37 1.95 -1.11
C VAL A 24 6.49 2.90 -1.49
N LEU A 25 6.93 3.73 -0.54
CA LEU A 25 7.97 4.72 -0.74
C LEU A 25 9.37 4.07 -0.73
N PRO A 26 10.39 4.77 -1.27
CA PRO A 26 11.77 4.29 -1.19
C PRO A 26 12.24 4.15 0.27
N PHE A 27 12.92 3.03 0.55
CA PHE A 27 13.46 2.72 1.88
C PHE A 27 14.91 3.16 2.02
N ARG A 28 15.28 3.50 3.26
CA ARG A 28 16.67 3.77 3.64
C ARG A 28 17.23 2.57 4.39
N ILE A 29 18.42 2.11 3.97
CA ILE A 29 19.13 1.03 4.64
C ILE A 29 20.11 1.65 5.62
N ASN A 30 19.80 1.51 6.92
CA ASN A 30 20.70 1.93 7.98
C ASN A 30 21.54 0.73 8.45
N ALA A 31 22.57 0.40 7.67
CA ALA A 31 23.48 -0.71 7.94
C ALA A 31 24.93 -0.22 7.89
N HIS A 32 25.80 -0.90 8.65
CA HIS A 32 27.24 -0.64 8.60
C HIS A 32 27.89 -1.19 7.33
N GLU A 33 27.37 -2.33 6.84
CA GLU A 33 27.80 -2.99 5.61
C GLU A 33 27.08 -2.40 4.40
N ASP A 34 27.69 -2.51 3.22
CA ASP A 34 27.07 -2.07 1.97
C ASP A 34 25.97 -3.05 1.53
N LEU A 35 24.75 -2.74 1.97
CA LEU A 35 23.53 -3.46 1.63
C LEU A 35 22.60 -2.57 0.79
N SER A 36 23.17 -1.67 -0.03
CA SER A 36 22.40 -0.69 -0.81
C SER A 36 21.35 -1.32 -1.72
N TYR A 37 21.58 -2.55 -2.21
CA TYR A 37 20.62 -3.32 -3.02
C TYR A 37 19.28 -3.61 -2.29
N LEU A 38 19.28 -3.64 -0.95
CA LEU A 38 18.05 -3.86 -0.18
C LEU A 38 17.09 -2.68 -0.28
N SER A 39 17.58 -1.48 -0.59
CA SER A 39 16.73 -0.30 -0.81
C SER A 39 15.77 -0.49 -1.99
N THR A 40 16.08 -1.41 -2.91
CA THR A 40 15.21 -1.76 -4.05
C THR A 40 14.49 -3.09 -3.85
N GLU A 41 15.16 -4.12 -3.30
CA GLU A 41 14.56 -5.45 -3.14
C GLU A 41 13.48 -5.49 -2.05
N ILE A 42 13.67 -4.79 -0.93
CA ILE A 42 12.67 -4.74 0.15
C ILE A 42 11.34 -4.13 -0.34
N PRO A 43 11.32 -2.89 -0.90
CA PRO A 43 10.06 -2.33 -1.39
C PRO A 43 9.43 -3.15 -2.51
N LYS A 44 10.22 -3.79 -3.37
CA LYS A 44 9.70 -4.70 -4.40
C LYS A 44 8.94 -5.88 -3.78
N LEU A 45 9.55 -6.56 -2.81
CA LEU A 45 8.92 -7.68 -2.11
C LEU A 45 7.63 -7.24 -1.37
N ILE A 46 7.66 -6.07 -0.72
CA ILE A 46 6.49 -5.50 -0.04
C ILE A 46 5.34 -5.26 -1.04
N LYS A 47 5.63 -4.62 -2.19
CA LYS A 47 4.65 -4.38 -3.25
C LYS A 47 4.03 -5.69 -3.75
N GLU A 48 4.85 -6.71 -3.98
CA GLU A 48 4.37 -8.03 -4.43
C GLU A 48 3.47 -8.71 -3.39
N ASN A 49 3.82 -8.62 -2.10
CA ASN A 49 3.00 -9.18 -1.02
C ASN A 49 1.65 -8.47 -0.91
N LEU A 50 1.65 -7.14 -0.88
CA LEU A 50 0.43 -6.34 -0.79
C LEU A 50 -0.50 -6.56 -1.99
N LYS A 51 0.07 -6.66 -3.19
CA LYS A 51 -0.70 -6.99 -4.40
C LYS A 51 -1.38 -8.35 -4.28
N ARG A 52 -0.69 -9.34 -3.69
CA ARG A 52 -1.24 -10.69 -3.44
C ARG A 52 -2.38 -10.67 -2.42
N GLU A 53 -2.31 -9.78 -1.45
CA GLU A 53 -3.36 -9.53 -0.45
C GLU A 53 -4.54 -8.71 -1.00
N GLY A 54 -4.48 -8.29 -2.27
CA GLY A 54 -5.56 -7.58 -2.95
C GLY A 54 -5.45 -6.06 -2.95
N ALA A 55 -4.29 -5.50 -2.55
CA ALA A 55 -4.03 -4.08 -2.68
C ALA A 55 -3.77 -3.68 -4.15
N VAL A 56 -4.21 -2.47 -4.51
CA VAL A 56 -3.86 -1.82 -5.77
C VAL A 56 -2.63 -0.97 -5.52
N ILE A 57 -1.49 -1.39 -6.06
CA ILE A 57 -0.25 -0.61 -5.98
C ILE A 57 -0.35 0.59 -6.90
N VAL A 58 -0.15 1.78 -6.35
CA VAL A 58 -0.10 3.04 -7.08
C VAL A 58 1.31 3.61 -6.93
N GLU A 59 1.98 3.81 -8.06
CA GLU A 59 3.31 4.43 -8.06
C GLU A 59 3.17 5.95 -7.92
N PRO A 60 3.82 6.58 -6.92
CA PRO A 60 3.83 8.04 -6.80
C PRO A 60 4.57 8.71 -7.96
N ASP A 61 4.29 9.99 -8.18
CA ASP A 61 4.97 10.80 -9.19
C ASP A 61 6.48 10.82 -8.92
N PRO A 62 7.34 10.53 -9.91
CA PRO A 62 8.80 10.61 -9.75
C PRO A 62 9.29 11.94 -9.20
N VAL A 63 8.59 13.05 -9.49
CA VAL A 63 8.93 14.38 -8.94
C VAL A 63 8.70 14.45 -7.43
N ASP A 64 7.61 13.84 -6.94
CA ASP A 64 7.33 13.77 -5.51
C ASP A 64 8.31 12.84 -4.78
N ILE A 65 8.73 11.76 -5.44
CA ILE A 65 9.76 10.85 -4.93
C ILE A 65 11.13 11.53 -4.89
N ALA A 66 11.49 12.31 -5.92
CA ALA A 66 12.75 13.06 -5.93
C ALA A 66 12.77 14.16 -4.85
N ALA A 67 11.61 14.73 -4.54
CA ALA A 67 11.43 15.71 -3.47
C ALA A 67 11.30 15.07 -2.08
N TRP A 68 11.28 13.74 -1.97
CA TRP A 68 11.22 13.01 -0.70
C TRP A 68 12.48 13.28 0.13
N PRO A 69 12.38 14.01 1.25
CA PRO A 69 13.56 14.43 1.99
C PRO A 69 14.15 13.28 2.80
N ASN A 70 15.47 13.36 3.03
CA ASN A 70 16.23 12.40 3.83
C ASN A 70 16.16 12.68 5.36
N THR A 71 15.09 13.31 5.86
CA THR A 71 15.06 13.94 7.20
C THR A 71 13.78 13.65 8.00
N LEU A 72 13.76 14.05 9.28
CA LEU A 72 12.66 13.89 10.25
C LEU A 72 11.28 14.44 9.81
N THR A 73 11.17 15.14 8.68
CA THR A 73 9.90 15.63 8.11
C THR A 73 9.17 14.59 7.26
N GLU A 74 9.75 13.40 7.07
CA GLU A 74 9.24 12.28 6.25
C GLU A 74 7.74 12.01 6.42
N ALA A 75 7.20 12.05 7.64
CA ALA A 75 5.77 11.77 7.87
C ALA A 75 4.81 12.79 7.23
N LEU A 76 5.16 14.08 7.23
CA LEU A 76 4.33 15.12 6.62
C LEU A 76 4.37 15.04 5.09
N ASP A 77 5.54 14.75 4.53
CA ASP A 77 5.68 14.53 3.10
C ASP A 77 4.97 13.24 2.65
N ALA A 78 5.01 12.16 3.44
CA ALA A 78 4.27 10.93 3.12
C ALA A 78 2.79 11.21 3.02
N LYS A 79 2.27 11.96 3.99
CA LYS A 79 0.88 12.38 4.00
C LYS A 79 0.54 13.24 2.78
N ARG A 80 1.39 14.20 2.41
CA ARG A 80 1.18 15.04 1.22
C ARG A 80 1.13 14.21 -0.05
N ILE A 81 2.08 13.29 -0.24
CA ILE A 81 2.13 12.39 -1.40
C ILE A 81 0.88 11.51 -1.44
N GLY A 82 0.52 10.91 -0.31
CA GLY A 82 -0.67 10.06 -0.20
C GLY A 82 -1.97 10.79 -0.52
N LEU A 83 -2.13 12.02 -0.03
CA LEU A 83 -3.30 12.86 -0.32
C LEU A 83 -3.37 13.26 -1.79
N LYS A 84 -2.24 13.66 -2.40
CA LYS A 84 -2.18 14.04 -3.82
C LYS A 84 -2.57 12.87 -4.74
N THR A 85 -2.13 11.67 -4.40
CA THR A 85 -2.33 10.46 -5.21
C THR A 85 -3.65 9.74 -4.89
N GLY A 86 -4.33 10.12 -3.80
CA GLY A 86 -5.60 9.50 -3.39
C GLY A 86 -5.42 8.08 -2.85
N LEU A 87 -4.35 7.85 -2.08
CA LEU A 87 -4.05 6.57 -1.45
C LEU A 87 -4.88 6.36 -0.19
N ASP A 88 -5.26 5.11 0.06
CA ASP A 88 -5.78 4.70 1.36
C ASP A 88 -4.65 4.57 2.39
N PHE A 89 -3.49 4.07 1.96
CA PHE A 89 -2.32 3.86 2.80
C PHE A 89 -1.02 4.20 2.07
N ILE A 90 -0.02 4.61 2.84
CA ILE A 90 1.36 4.80 2.39
C ILE A 90 2.28 4.06 3.35
N ILE A 91 3.25 3.35 2.79
CA ILE A 91 4.21 2.52 3.50
C ILE A 91 5.61 3.04 3.23
#